data_AF-A0A959BRZ4-F1
#
_entry.id   AF-A0A959BRZ4-F1
#
_cell.length_a   1.000
_cell.length_b   1.000
_cell.length_c   1.000
_cell.angle_alpha   90.00
_cell.angle_beta   90.00
_cell.angle_gamma   90.00
#
_symmetry.space_group_name_H-M   'P 1'
#
loop_
_entity.id
_entity.type
_entity.pdbx_description
1 polymer ?
#
loop_
_entity_poly.entity_id
_entity_poly.type
_entity_poly.pdbx_seq_one_letter_code
_entity_poly.pdbx_strand_id
1 'polypeptide(L)'
;DYSVCYPREAFDKQSMLWDFNTFKYYFLKLANVTFDEQLLEEDVHRLADYLLQTDTRHFMFRDFQTRNIMIKSGEPFFIDYQGGRRGALQYDLASLLYQAKANIPEDIRESLLEHYMDALEALIPIERQQFVQYYYGYVFIRSIQVLGTYGFRGLYERKEYFIKSIPFALRNIKWLLDNNKLAIRLPELERALQSLIASKHFEPFDKIKGSSSLLTVRINSFSYKQNGIPADTTGNGGGFVFDCRFIHNPGRYEPYKKLTGRDEPVINFLRHHSQVDDFLNDVYRIVDSAVEDYIERSFTSLSVNFGCTGGQHRSVFAADELAKHLKEKYGIKVELSHIEQERKGWQN
;
A
#
# COMPACT_ATOMS: atom_id res chain seq x y z
N ASP A 1 0.19 -13.82 34.50
CA ASP A 1 1.05 -13.06 35.41
C ASP A 1 1.68 -11.93 34.61
N TYR A 2 1.37 -10.67 34.91
CA TYR A 2 1.92 -9.51 34.19
C TYR A 2 3.24 -9.00 34.78
N SER A 3 3.68 -9.54 35.93
CA SER A 3 4.93 -9.13 36.58
C SER A 3 6.17 -9.52 35.76
N VAL A 4 6.02 -10.49 34.85
CA VAL A 4 7.08 -10.95 33.94
C VAL A 4 7.14 -10.16 32.62
N CYS A 5 6.21 -9.23 32.39
CA CYS A 5 6.18 -8.42 31.17
C CYS A 5 7.31 -7.38 31.18
N TYR A 6 8.03 -7.27 30.06
CA TYR A 6 9.14 -6.32 29.89
C TYR A 6 8.83 -5.32 28.76
N PRO A 7 9.22 -4.03 28.88
CA PRO A 7 9.86 -3.39 30.04
C PRO A 7 8.88 -2.95 31.13
N ARG A 8 7.57 -3.14 30.96
CA ARG A 8 6.55 -2.77 31.94
C ARG A 8 5.41 -3.77 31.95
N GLU A 9 4.79 -3.92 33.12
CA GLU A 9 3.61 -4.75 33.33
C GLU A 9 2.33 -4.22 32.66
N ALA A 10 2.23 -2.91 32.43
CA ALA A 10 1.03 -2.26 31.92
C ALA A 10 1.34 -1.13 30.92
N PHE A 11 0.39 -0.87 30.03
CA PHE A 11 0.36 0.31 29.15
C PHE A 11 -0.38 1.46 29.85
N ASP A 12 0.33 2.08 30.78
CA ASP A 12 -0.15 3.17 31.64
C ASP A 12 0.09 4.57 31.03
N LYS A 13 -0.35 5.62 31.75
CA LYS A 13 -0.12 7.02 31.37
C LYS A 13 1.34 7.29 31.03
N GLN A 14 2.26 6.77 31.86
CA GLN A 14 3.69 6.96 31.67
C GLN A 14 4.18 6.34 30.34
N SER A 15 3.67 5.16 29.96
CA SER A 15 3.97 4.52 28.69
C SER A 15 3.55 5.38 27.50
N MET A 16 2.36 5.98 27.56
CA MET A 16 1.84 6.88 26.52
C MET A 16 2.68 8.16 26.41
N LEU A 17 3.06 8.75 27.54
CA LEU A 17 3.92 9.94 27.58
C LEU A 17 5.32 9.66 27.02
N TRP A 18 5.88 8.47 27.23
CA TRP A 18 7.16 8.08 26.63
C TRP A 18 7.07 7.90 25.11
N ASP A 19 5.99 7.30 24.61
CA ASP A 19 5.74 7.19 23.18
C ASP A 19 5.63 8.58 22.54
N PHE A 20 4.88 9.46 23.20
CA PHE A 20 4.77 10.85 22.77
C PHE A 20 6.11 11.60 22.82
N ASN A 21 6.91 11.47 23.87
CA ASN A 21 8.21 12.13 23.96
C ASN A 21 9.15 11.68 22.83
N THR A 22 9.12 10.38 22.52
CA THR A 22 9.87 9.84 21.37
C THR A 22 9.43 10.52 20.08
N PHE A 23 8.12 10.68 19.86
CA PHE A 23 7.57 11.43 18.73
C PHE A 23 7.95 12.91 18.73
N LYS A 24 7.80 13.62 19.86
CA LYS A 24 8.14 15.03 20.01
C LYS A 24 9.60 15.29 19.61
N TYR A 25 10.54 14.57 20.22
CA TYR A 25 11.97 14.83 20.05
C TYR A 25 12.56 14.24 18.78
N TYR A 26 12.18 13.01 18.41
CA TYR A 26 12.79 12.33 17.26
C TYR A 26 12.00 12.48 15.97
N PHE A 27 10.78 12.99 16.00
CA PHE A 27 10.00 13.19 14.79
C PHE A 27 9.65 14.67 14.57
N LEU A 28 8.82 15.29 15.42
CA LEU A 28 8.38 16.68 15.20
C LEU A 28 9.55 17.67 15.12
N LYS A 29 10.48 17.63 16.09
CA LYS A 29 11.65 18.52 16.08
C LYS A 29 12.57 18.27 14.89
N LEU A 30 12.81 17.01 14.52
CA LEU A 30 13.66 16.69 13.37
C LEU A 30 13.02 17.03 12.02
N ALA A 31 11.68 17.01 11.96
CA ALA A 31 10.90 17.47 10.81
C ALA A 31 10.69 19.00 10.81
N ASN A 32 11.32 19.74 11.73
CA ASN A 32 11.19 21.20 11.88
C ASN A 32 9.74 21.69 12.01
N VAL A 33 8.87 20.92 12.66
CA VAL A 33 7.50 21.34 12.94
C VAL A 33 7.50 22.31 14.12
N THR A 34 6.86 23.47 13.96
CA THR A 34 6.71 24.47 15.02
C THR A 34 5.51 24.16 15.91
N PHE A 35 5.73 24.14 17.22
CA PHE A 35 4.69 23.92 18.24
C PHE A 35 5.00 24.62 19.56
N ASP A 36 3.93 24.88 20.32
CA ASP A 36 3.99 25.35 21.70
C ASP A 36 4.21 24.15 22.63
N GLU A 37 5.31 24.15 23.38
CA GLU A 37 5.69 23.00 24.24
C GLU A 37 4.65 22.74 25.33
N GLN A 38 4.06 23.79 25.93
CA GLN A 38 3.12 23.64 27.03
C GLN A 38 1.78 23.10 26.52
N LEU A 39 1.21 23.73 25.49
CA LEU A 39 -0.08 23.31 24.93
C LEU A 39 -0.01 21.89 24.35
N LEU A 40 1.12 21.53 23.74
CA LEU A 40 1.33 20.20 23.20
C LEU A 40 1.42 19.15 24.32
N GLU A 41 2.09 19.45 25.44
CA GLU A 41 2.11 18.56 26.60
C GLU A 41 0.72 18.42 27.24
N GLU A 42 -0.01 19.52 27.41
CA GLU A 42 -1.39 19.51 27.94
C GLU A 42 -2.31 18.61 27.10
N ASP A 43 -2.21 18.67 25.78
CA ASP A 43 -2.98 17.81 24.86
C ASP A 43 -2.66 16.32 25.06
N VAL A 44 -1.39 15.97 25.22
CA VAL A 44 -0.99 14.56 25.39
C VAL A 44 -1.42 14.03 26.75
N HIS A 45 -1.33 14.85 27.79
CA HIS A 45 -1.89 14.49 29.09
C HIS A 45 -3.41 14.25 28.99
N ARG A 46 -4.13 15.10 28.27
CA ARG A 46 -5.58 14.94 28.00
C ARG A 46 -5.88 13.66 27.23
N LEU A 47 -5.10 13.35 26.18
CA LEU A 47 -5.23 12.11 25.41
C LEU A 47 -5.00 10.89 26.31
N ALA A 48 -3.94 10.89 27.12
CA ALA A 48 -3.64 9.75 27.98
C ALA A 48 -4.72 9.53 29.05
N ASP A 49 -5.22 10.60 29.66
CA ASP A 49 -6.32 10.51 30.64
C ASP A 49 -7.62 10.02 29.99
N TYR A 50 -7.91 10.45 28.77
CA TYR A 50 -9.04 9.95 28.00
C TYR A 50 -8.94 8.45 27.70
N LEU A 51 -7.78 7.98 27.21
CA LEU A 51 -7.59 6.57 26.87
C LEU A 51 -7.64 5.64 28.08
N LEU A 52 -7.32 6.13 29.28
CA LEU A 52 -7.39 5.35 30.51
C LEU A 52 -8.80 5.27 31.11
N GLN A 53 -9.80 5.88 30.48
CA GLN A 53 -11.21 5.76 30.91
C GLN A 53 -11.85 4.42 30.51
N THR A 54 -11.32 3.74 29.48
CA THR A 54 -11.76 2.39 29.11
C THR A 54 -11.09 1.32 29.98
N ASP A 55 -11.64 0.10 29.98
CA ASP A 55 -11.03 -1.03 30.66
C ASP A 55 -9.66 -1.41 30.06
N THR A 56 -8.63 -1.33 30.88
CA THR A 56 -7.22 -1.62 30.53
C THR A 56 -6.69 -2.88 31.20
N ARG A 57 -7.55 -3.77 31.72
CA ARG A 57 -7.14 -4.97 32.48
C ARG A 57 -6.85 -6.20 31.61
N HIS A 58 -6.88 -6.06 30.29
CA HIS A 58 -6.76 -7.15 29.33
C HIS A 58 -5.30 -7.38 28.93
N PHE A 59 -5.03 -8.50 28.27
CA PHE A 59 -3.73 -8.69 27.61
C PHE A 59 -3.72 -7.86 26.33
N MET A 60 -2.66 -7.09 26.15
CA MET A 60 -2.47 -6.18 25.03
C MET A 60 -1.19 -6.55 24.30
N PHE A 61 -1.32 -7.04 23.08
CA PHE A 61 -0.23 -7.26 22.15
C PHE A 61 0.23 -5.93 21.53
N ARG A 62 1.05 -5.19 22.28
CA ARG A 62 1.52 -3.83 21.94
C ARG A 62 2.04 -3.67 20.51
N ASP A 63 2.93 -4.54 20.04
CA ASP A 63 3.50 -4.46 18.68
C ASP A 63 2.85 -5.46 17.73
N PHE A 64 1.53 -5.62 17.80
CA PHE A 64 0.80 -6.58 16.97
C PHE A 64 0.76 -6.15 15.51
N GLN A 65 1.34 -6.96 14.64
CA GLN A 65 1.44 -6.76 13.20
C GLN A 65 1.09 -8.05 12.47
N THR A 66 0.81 -7.96 11.17
CA THR A 66 0.53 -9.12 10.31
C THR A 66 1.62 -10.19 10.36
N ARG A 67 2.90 -9.79 10.47
CA ARG A 67 4.04 -10.72 10.60
C ARG A 67 4.05 -11.53 11.89
N ASN A 68 3.28 -11.13 12.90
CA ASN A 68 3.15 -11.86 14.16
C ASN A 68 2.17 -13.03 14.06
N ILE A 69 1.45 -13.16 12.94
CA ILE A 69 0.46 -14.20 12.70
C ILE A 69 1.07 -15.23 11.76
N MET A 70 1.30 -16.44 12.25
CA MET A 70 1.76 -17.58 11.47
C MET A 70 0.61 -18.56 11.25
N ILE A 71 0.39 -18.99 10.00
CA ILE A 71 -0.56 -20.06 9.72
C ILE A 71 0.17 -21.40 9.74
N LYS A 72 -0.27 -22.32 10.58
CA LYS A 72 0.27 -23.68 10.67
C LYS A 72 -0.90 -24.67 10.65
N SER A 73 -0.92 -25.53 9.64
CA SER A 73 -2.00 -26.52 9.44
C SER A 73 -3.40 -25.89 9.36
N GLY A 74 -3.51 -24.70 8.75
CA GLY A 74 -4.77 -23.97 8.60
C GLY A 74 -5.16 -23.10 9.78
N GLU A 75 -4.46 -23.19 10.92
CA GLU A 75 -4.78 -22.45 12.14
C GLU A 75 -3.79 -21.30 12.40
N PRO A 76 -4.25 -20.17 12.97
CA PRO A 76 -3.38 -19.05 13.31
C PRO A 76 -2.64 -19.28 14.63
N PHE A 77 -1.35 -18.96 14.64
CA PHE A 77 -0.49 -18.92 15.81
C PHE A 77 0.15 -17.54 15.93
N PHE A 78 0.16 -16.99 17.14
CA PHE A 78 0.75 -15.68 17.43
C PHE A 78 2.18 -15.84 17.97
N ILE A 79 3.13 -15.10 17.40
CA ILE A 79 4.55 -15.13 17.76
C ILE A 79 5.09 -13.71 18.00
N ASP A 80 6.27 -13.60 18.64
CA ASP A 80 6.96 -12.31 18.86
C ASP A 80 6.10 -11.34 19.71
N TYR A 81 5.44 -11.88 20.76
CA TYR A 81 4.55 -11.16 21.69
C TYR A 81 5.23 -10.72 23.01
N GLN A 82 6.56 -10.74 23.09
CA GLN A 82 7.33 -10.36 24.28
C GLN A 82 7.12 -8.90 24.73
N GLY A 83 6.65 -8.03 23.84
CA GLY A 83 6.26 -6.65 24.18
C GLY A 83 4.87 -6.55 24.82
N GLY A 84 4.14 -7.67 24.89
CA GLY A 84 2.79 -7.78 25.43
C GLY A 84 2.73 -7.44 26.92
N ARG A 85 1.65 -6.79 27.32
CA ARG A 85 1.45 -6.25 28.68
C ARG A 85 -0.02 -6.06 28.98
N ARG A 86 -0.36 -5.67 30.20
CA ARG A 86 -1.74 -5.30 30.55
C ARG A 86 -2.15 -4.01 29.84
N GLY A 87 -3.32 -3.97 29.20
CA GLY A 87 -3.82 -2.81 28.47
C GLY A 87 -5.24 -2.97 27.94
N ALA A 88 -5.63 -2.06 27.05
CA ALA A 88 -6.97 -2.04 26.45
C ALA A 88 -7.04 -2.93 25.20
N LEU A 89 -8.19 -3.58 25.00
CA LEU A 89 -8.46 -4.47 23.87
C LEU A 89 -8.33 -3.76 22.50
N GLN A 90 -8.72 -2.49 22.46
CA GLN A 90 -8.68 -1.64 21.27
C GLN A 90 -7.28 -1.50 20.69
N TYR A 91 -6.24 -1.58 21.52
CA TYR A 91 -4.86 -1.33 21.08
C TYR A 91 -4.39 -2.39 20.07
N ASP A 92 -4.77 -3.65 20.26
CA ASP A 92 -4.33 -4.76 19.42
C ASP A 92 -4.89 -4.58 18.00
N LEU A 93 -6.18 -4.23 17.89
CA LEU A 93 -6.80 -3.87 16.62
C LEU A 93 -6.18 -2.62 16.02
N ALA A 94 -5.91 -1.60 16.82
CA ALA A 94 -5.28 -0.37 16.35
C ALA A 94 -3.90 -0.65 15.76
N SER A 95 -3.11 -1.49 16.41
CA SER A 95 -1.78 -1.89 15.94
C SER A 95 -1.84 -2.71 14.65
N LEU A 96 -2.76 -3.66 14.56
CA LEU A 96 -2.88 -4.56 13.41
C LEU A 96 -3.47 -3.85 12.19
N LEU A 97 -4.62 -3.20 12.35
CA LEU A 97 -5.41 -2.65 11.24
C LEU A 97 -4.80 -1.36 10.66
N TYR A 98 -4.11 -0.59 11.50
CA TYR A 98 -3.40 0.64 11.09
C TYR A 98 -1.89 0.45 10.97
N GLN A 99 -1.42 -0.79 10.78
CA GLN A 99 -0.03 -1.05 10.39
C GLN A 99 0.29 -0.30 9.08
N ALA A 100 1.10 0.77 9.17
CA ALA A 100 1.32 1.73 8.08
C ALA A 100 1.63 1.07 6.73
N LYS A 101 2.54 0.08 6.71
CA LYS A 101 2.95 -0.62 5.49
C LYS A 101 1.95 -1.63 4.96
N ALA A 102 1.06 -2.16 5.79
CA ALA A 102 0.02 -3.07 5.32
C ALA A 102 -1.00 -2.32 4.46
N ASN A 103 -1.18 -1.01 4.71
CA ASN A 103 -2.05 -0.12 3.93
C ASN A 103 -3.43 -0.74 3.68
N ILE A 104 -3.98 -1.38 4.71
CA ILE A 104 -5.27 -2.10 4.63
C ILE A 104 -6.36 -1.10 4.23
N PRO A 105 -7.17 -1.40 3.20
CA PRO A 105 -8.29 -0.56 2.78
C PRO A 105 -9.27 -0.28 3.92
N GLU A 106 -9.90 0.89 3.91
CA GLU A 106 -10.73 1.34 5.03
C GLU A 106 -11.99 0.49 5.22
N ASP A 107 -12.64 0.08 4.13
CA ASP A 107 -13.78 -0.84 4.16
C ASP A 107 -13.42 -2.19 4.82
N ILE A 108 -12.20 -2.67 4.57
CA ILE A 108 -11.67 -3.88 5.22
C ILE A 108 -11.39 -3.63 6.71
N ARG A 109 -10.87 -2.45 7.09
CA ARG A 109 -10.66 -2.09 8.51
C ARG A 109 -11.98 -2.04 9.27
N GLU A 110 -13.00 -1.39 8.71
CA GLU A 110 -14.33 -1.30 9.31
C GLU A 110 -14.97 -2.68 9.43
N SER A 111 -14.90 -3.50 8.39
CA SER A 111 -15.39 -4.89 8.41
C SER A 111 -14.68 -5.74 9.48
N LEU A 112 -13.36 -5.64 9.61
CA LEU A 112 -12.60 -6.37 10.62
C LEU A 112 -12.83 -5.85 12.04
N LEU A 113 -13.08 -4.55 12.22
CA LEU A 113 -13.46 -3.97 13.50
C LEU A 113 -14.83 -4.50 13.96
N GLU A 114 -15.82 -4.53 13.05
CA GLU A 114 -17.14 -5.12 13.34
C GLU A 114 -17.03 -6.61 13.66
N HIS A 115 -16.28 -7.36 12.85
CA HIS A 115 -16.06 -8.78 13.09
C HIS A 115 -15.42 -9.05 14.46
N TYR A 116 -14.45 -8.23 14.86
CA TYR A 116 -13.85 -8.33 16.18
C TYR A 116 -14.87 -8.06 17.30
N MET A 117 -15.72 -7.04 17.15
CA MET A 117 -16.76 -6.73 18.14
C MET A 117 -17.80 -7.85 18.23
N ASP A 118 -18.21 -8.46 17.11
CA ASP A 118 -19.09 -9.64 17.10
C ASP A 118 -18.49 -10.82 17.87
N ALA A 119 -17.21 -11.10 17.62
CA ALA A 119 -16.49 -12.17 18.32
C ALA A 119 -16.31 -11.84 19.81
N LEU A 120 -16.07 -10.58 20.15
CA LEU A 120 -15.87 -10.13 21.52
C LEU A 120 -17.16 -10.18 22.33
N GLU A 121 -18.30 -9.79 21.75
CA GLU A 121 -19.63 -9.85 22.39
C GLU A 121 -20.04 -11.27 22.80
N ALA A 122 -19.57 -12.28 22.06
CA ALA A 122 -19.78 -13.68 22.42
C ALA A 122 -19.01 -14.10 23.68
N LEU A 123 -17.99 -13.34 24.09
CA LEU A 123 -17.11 -13.63 25.23
C LEU A 123 -17.39 -12.74 26.44
N ILE A 124 -17.56 -11.44 26.21
CA ILE A 124 -17.83 -10.43 27.25
C ILE A 124 -18.83 -9.39 26.73
N PRO A 125 -19.69 -8.83 27.60
CA PRO A 125 -20.55 -7.73 27.20
C PRO A 125 -19.71 -6.48 26.89
N ILE A 126 -20.01 -5.82 25.78
CA ILE A 126 -19.39 -4.55 25.39
C ILE A 126 -20.46 -3.55 24.98
N GLU A 127 -20.16 -2.25 25.09
CA GLU A 127 -20.96 -1.20 24.50
C GLU A 127 -20.25 -0.73 23.21
N ARG A 128 -20.74 -1.20 22.04
CA ARG A 128 -20.03 -1.05 20.75
C ARG A 128 -19.68 0.41 20.43
N GLN A 129 -20.61 1.34 20.66
CA GLN A 129 -20.38 2.76 20.41
C GLN A 129 -19.21 3.30 21.25
N GLN A 130 -19.16 2.96 22.53
CA GLN A 130 -18.06 3.35 23.42
C GLN A 130 -16.75 2.67 23.03
N PHE A 131 -16.79 1.38 22.63
CA PHE A 131 -15.62 0.67 22.14
C PHE A 131 -14.98 1.39 20.94
N VAL A 132 -15.79 1.74 19.94
CA VAL A 132 -15.35 2.48 18.74
C VAL A 132 -14.85 3.89 19.09
N GLN A 133 -15.49 4.56 20.05
CA GLN A 133 -15.07 5.90 20.50
C GLN A 133 -13.64 5.91 21.06
N TYR A 134 -13.28 4.92 21.88
CA TYR A 134 -11.90 4.77 22.39
C TYR A 134 -10.95 4.17 21.36
N TYR A 135 -11.46 3.32 20.45
CA TYR A 135 -10.67 2.67 19.41
C TYR A 135 -9.86 3.67 18.58
N TYR A 136 -10.48 4.71 18.05
CA TYR A 136 -9.76 5.70 17.24
C TYR A 136 -8.76 6.54 18.03
N GLY A 137 -8.99 6.73 19.34
CA GLY A 137 -7.98 7.30 20.23
C GLY A 137 -6.74 6.39 20.35
N TYR A 138 -6.94 5.07 20.42
CA TYR A 138 -5.85 4.11 20.41
C TYR A 138 -5.13 4.02 19.05
N VAL A 139 -5.87 4.13 17.93
CA VAL A 139 -5.27 4.26 16.60
C VAL A 139 -4.36 5.49 16.53
N PHE A 140 -4.79 6.59 17.12
CA PHE A 140 -4.03 7.84 17.13
C PHE A 140 -2.74 7.74 17.96
N ILE A 141 -2.80 7.31 19.22
CA ILE A 141 -1.57 7.14 20.04
C ILE A 141 -0.63 6.09 19.45
N ARG A 142 -1.17 5.03 18.83
CA ARG A 142 -0.39 4.03 18.10
C ARG A 142 0.36 4.67 16.93
N SER A 143 -0.30 5.55 16.17
CA SER A 143 0.30 6.27 15.04
C SER A 143 1.40 7.23 15.49
N ILE A 144 1.20 7.92 16.62
CA ILE A 144 2.23 8.73 17.29
C ILE A 144 3.46 7.87 17.65
N GLN A 145 3.26 6.70 18.26
CA GLN A 145 4.34 5.76 18.58
C GLN A 145 5.11 5.30 17.32
N VAL A 146 4.40 5.01 16.23
CA VAL A 146 5.02 4.65 14.93
C VAL A 146 5.89 5.79 14.42
N LEU A 147 5.35 7.03 14.39
CA LEU A 147 6.08 8.18 13.90
C LEU A 147 7.31 8.49 14.76
N GLY A 148 7.23 8.35 16.09
CA GLY A 148 8.39 8.44 16.96
C GLY A 148 9.48 7.41 16.60
N THR A 149 9.09 6.16 16.34
CA THR A 149 10.00 5.11 15.89
C THR A 149 10.63 5.44 14.54
N TYR A 150 9.83 5.93 13.58
CA TYR A 150 10.29 6.29 12.24
C TYR A 150 11.18 7.54 12.26
N GLY A 151 10.89 8.48 13.16
CA GLY A 151 11.75 9.63 13.42
C GLY A 151 13.11 9.21 13.95
N PHE A 152 13.13 8.38 14.99
CA PHE A 152 14.38 7.89 15.58
C PHE A 152 15.19 7.03 14.60
N ARG A 153 14.59 5.99 14.02
CA ARG A 153 15.31 5.08 13.12
C ARG A 153 15.57 5.70 11.75
N GLY A 154 14.65 6.49 11.24
CA GLY A 154 14.70 7.08 9.91
C GLY A 154 15.45 8.40 9.89
N LEU A 155 14.97 9.42 10.60
CA LEU A 155 15.53 10.78 10.53
C LEU A 155 16.84 10.90 11.33
N TYR A 156 16.88 10.33 12.53
CA TYR A 156 18.07 10.41 13.40
C TYR A 156 19.15 9.38 13.00
N GLU A 157 18.82 8.09 12.94
CA GLU A 157 19.79 7.04 12.54
C GLU A 157 19.98 6.90 11.02
N ARG A 158 19.26 7.67 10.20
CA ARG A 158 19.36 7.70 8.72
C ARG A 158 19.05 6.37 8.02
N LYS A 159 18.19 5.53 8.59
CA LYS A 159 17.76 4.27 7.94
C LYS A 159 16.66 4.53 6.92
N GLU A 160 17.00 4.47 5.64
CA GLU A 160 16.13 4.81 4.51
C GLU A 160 14.78 4.05 4.52
N TYR A 161 14.79 2.78 4.92
CA TYR A 161 13.58 1.95 5.03
C TYR A 161 12.50 2.59 5.92
N PHE A 162 12.91 3.25 7.02
CA PHE A 162 12.00 3.92 7.95
C PHE A 162 11.52 5.26 7.38
N ILE A 163 12.39 6.02 6.71
CA ILE A 163 12.03 7.27 6.02
C ILE A 163 10.92 7.00 4.99
N LYS A 164 11.09 5.95 4.17
CA LYS A 164 10.08 5.52 3.17
C LYS A 164 8.75 5.07 3.79
N SER A 165 8.69 4.83 5.10
CA SER A 165 7.48 4.40 5.81
C SER A 165 6.68 5.57 6.43
N ILE A 166 7.32 6.74 6.60
CA ILE A 166 6.70 7.93 7.18
C ILE A 166 5.41 8.35 6.45
N PRO A 167 5.34 8.38 5.11
CA PRO A 167 4.15 8.84 4.40
C PRO A 167 2.91 8.00 4.74
N PHE A 168 3.06 6.68 4.87
CA PHE A 168 1.97 5.77 5.21
C PHE A 168 1.40 6.03 6.61
N ALA A 169 2.25 6.30 7.59
CA ALA A 169 1.82 6.63 8.95
C ALA A 169 1.13 8.00 9.01
N LEU A 170 1.62 8.99 8.25
CA LEU A 170 0.98 10.30 8.14
C LEU A 170 -0.40 10.22 7.45
N ARG A 171 -0.59 9.32 6.47
CA ARG A 171 -1.91 9.08 5.86
C ARG A 171 -2.94 8.59 6.86
N ASN A 172 -2.56 7.68 7.77
CA ASN A 172 -3.47 7.22 8.83
C ASN A 172 -3.90 8.39 9.73
N ILE A 173 -2.97 9.25 10.14
CA ILE A 173 -3.28 10.44 10.94
C ILE A 173 -4.17 11.40 10.15
N LYS A 174 -3.83 11.70 8.90
CA LYS A 174 -4.62 12.57 8.03
C LYS A 174 -6.06 12.08 7.94
N TRP A 175 -6.26 10.78 7.71
CA TRP A 175 -7.58 10.18 7.64
C TRP A 175 -8.37 10.34 8.95
N LEU A 176 -7.74 10.12 10.11
CA LEU A 176 -8.41 10.31 11.41
C LEU A 176 -8.88 11.76 11.62
N LEU A 177 -8.03 12.73 11.25
CA LEU A 177 -8.31 14.15 11.40
C LEU A 177 -9.41 14.62 10.43
N ASP A 178 -9.29 14.27 9.14
CA ASP A 178 -10.25 14.68 8.11
C ASP A 178 -11.64 14.09 8.33
N ASN A 179 -11.72 12.89 8.90
CA ASN A 179 -12.98 12.20 9.18
C ASN A 179 -13.48 12.44 10.62
N ASN A 180 -12.85 13.35 11.36
CA ASN A 180 -13.22 13.72 12.73
C ASN A 180 -13.46 12.49 13.65
N LYS A 181 -12.60 11.47 13.53
CA LYS A 181 -12.75 10.18 14.22
C LYS A 181 -12.36 10.25 15.70
N LEU A 182 -11.65 11.31 16.12
CA LEU A 182 -11.28 11.54 17.51
C LEU A 182 -12.42 12.19 18.28
N ALA A 183 -12.89 11.52 19.34
CA ALA A 183 -13.93 12.06 20.23
C ALA A 183 -13.40 13.05 21.29
N ILE A 184 -12.14 13.46 21.19
CA ILE A 184 -11.48 14.42 22.08
C ILE A 184 -10.79 15.50 21.25
N ARG A 185 -10.65 16.71 21.81
CA ARG A 185 -9.94 17.80 21.15
C ARG A 185 -8.50 17.88 21.63
N LEU A 186 -7.58 17.97 20.66
CA LEU A 186 -6.15 18.07 20.88
C LEU A 186 -5.59 19.22 20.01
N PRO A 187 -6.01 20.48 20.26
CA PRO A 187 -5.81 21.60 19.34
C PRO A 187 -4.37 21.82 18.90
N GLU A 188 -3.40 21.75 19.81
CA GLU A 188 -2.00 22.00 19.47
C GLU A 188 -1.37 20.81 18.75
N LEU A 189 -1.70 19.59 19.17
CA LEU A 189 -1.25 18.38 18.50
C LEU A 189 -1.82 18.24 17.09
N GLU A 190 -3.12 18.53 16.92
CA GLU A 190 -3.81 18.58 15.63
C GLU A 190 -3.17 19.64 14.73
N ARG A 191 -2.94 20.85 15.24
CA ARG A 191 -2.29 21.94 14.50
C ARG A 191 -0.88 21.55 14.03
N ALA A 192 -0.07 20.94 14.91
CA ALA A 192 1.28 20.50 14.58
C ALA A 192 1.26 19.42 13.47
N LEU A 193 0.37 18.43 13.58
CA LEU A 193 0.21 17.37 12.58
C LEU A 193 -0.33 17.88 11.24
N GLN A 194 -1.31 18.79 11.27
CA GLN A 194 -1.85 19.42 10.05
C GLN A 194 -0.79 20.26 9.34
N SER A 195 0.00 21.04 10.09
CA SER A 195 1.13 21.80 9.55
C SER A 195 2.15 20.87 8.87
N LEU A 196 2.48 19.76 9.53
CA LEU A 196 3.38 18.76 8.95
C LEU A 196 2.83 18.15 7.66
N ILE A 197 1.57 17.73 7.64
CA ILE A 197 0.91 17.16 6.45
C ILE A 197 0.90 18.19 5.32
N ALA A 198 0.57 19.45 5.62
CA ALA A 198 0.51 20.53 4.63
C ALA A 198 1.89 20.93 4.08
N SER A 199 2.98 20.72 4.84
CA SER A 199 4.34 21.09 4.44
C SER A 199 4.88 20.29 3.24
N LYS A 200 4.28 19.13 2.93
CA LYS A 200 4.75 18.20 1.88
C LYS A 200 6.18 17.69 2.04
N HIS A 201 6.77 17.86 3.23
CA HIS A 201 8.15 17.48 3.51
C HIS A 201 8.44 15.98 3.29
N PHE A 202 7.43 15.13 3.44
CA PHE A 202 7.52 13.68 3.24
C PHE A 202 6.73 13.20 2.01
N GLU A 203 6.51 14.06 1.00
CA GLU A 203 5.94 13.62 -0.28
C GLU A 203 6.90 12.70 -1.08
N PRO A 204 6.36 11.76 -1.89
CA PRO A 204 4.94 11.65 -2.22
C PRO A 204 4.14 10.90 -1.14
N PHE A 205 3.10 11.57 -0.62
CA PHE A 205 2.11 10.97 0.28
C PHE A 205 1.20 9.99 -0.47
N ASP A 206 0.99 10.24 -1.77
CA ASP A 206 0.01 9.52 -2.60
C ASP A 206 0.66 8.59 -3.63
N LYS A 207 1.99 8.70 -3.88
CA LYS A 207 2.67 7.82 -4.83
C LYS A 207 3.35 6.68 -4.11
N ILE A 208 2.65 5.56 -4.01
CA ILE A 208 3.27 4.27 -3.71
C ILE A 208 4.31 4.02 -4.81
N LYS A 209 5.60 4.12 -4.48
CA LYS A 209 6.64 3.48 -5.31
C LYS A 209 6.32 1.99 -5.32
N GLY A 210 5.94 1.47 -6.48
CA GLY A 210 5.27 0.17 -6.68
C GLY A 210 6.01 -1.09 -6.25
N SER A 211 7.15 -1.00 -5.55
CA SER A 211 7.88 -2.16 -5.03
C SER A 211 7.16 -2.90 -3.89
N SER A 212 5.99 -2.42 -3.46
CA SER A 212 5.12 -3.07 -2.48
C SER A 212 3.68 -3.29 -2.98
N SER A 213 3.42 -2.99 -4.26
CA SER A 213 2.10 -3.19 -4.84
C SER A 213 1.81 -4.68 -5.02
N LEU A 214 0.59 -5.10 -4.67
CA LEU A 214 0.08 -6.45 -4.99
C LEU A 214 -0.33 -6.57 -6.48
N LEU A 215 -0.33 -5.46 -7.23
CA LEU A 215 -0.74 -5.42 -8.62
C LEU A 215 0.21 -6.23 -9.51
N THR A 216 -0.35 -7.23 -10.17
CA THR A 216 0.29 -7.94 -11.28
C THR A 216 -0.32 -7.49 -12.60
N VAL A 217 0.49 -6.94 -13.50
CA VAL A 217 0.04 -6.57 -14.85
C VAL A 217 0.40 -7.67 -15.83
N ARG A 218 -0.62 -8.28 -16.45
CA ARG A 218 -0.46 -9.29 -17.50
C ARG A 218 -0.54 -8.63 -18.86
N ILE A 219 0.54 -8.73 -19.62
CA ILE A 219 0.63 -8.15 -20.95
C ILE A 219 0.71 -9.29 -21.95
N ASN A 220 -0.20 -9.29 -22.92
CA ASN A 220 -0.25 -10.33 -23.95
C ASN A 220 -0.12 -9.73 -25.34
N SER A 221 0.59 -10.43 -26.22
CA SER A 221 0.45 -10.22 -27.67
C SER A 221 -0.27 -11.40 -28.31
N PHE A 222 -1.21 -11.12 -29.22
CA PHE A 222 -2.09 -12.14 -29.80
C PHE A 222 -2.42 -11.91 -31.27
N SER A 223 -3.03 -12.93 -31.87
CA SER A 223 -3.59 -12.85 -33.20
C SER A 223 -5.12 -12.86 -33.20
N TYR A 224 -5.71 -11.84 -33.83
CA TYR A 224 -7.15 -11.81 -34.08
C TYR A 224 -7.63 -12.98 -34.95
N LYS A 225 -6.79 -13.48 -35.87
CA LYS A 225 -7.19 -14.52 -36.82
C LYS A 225 -7.02 -15.93 -36.26
N GLN A 226 -6.01 -16.16 -35.43
CA GLN A 226 -5.70 -17.50 -34.93
C GLN A 226 -6.41 -17.81 -33.62
N ASN A 227 -6.30 -16.93 -32.62
CA ASN A 227 -6.69 -17.25 -31.23
C ASN A 227 -7.73 -16.30 -30.64
N GLY A 228 -8.05 -15.18 -31.31
CA GLY A 228 -8.97 -14.19 -30.78
C GLY A 228 -8.40 -13.47 -29.55
N ILE A 229 -9.24 -12.68 -28.89
CA ILE A 229 -8.83 -11.91 -27.70
C ILE A 229 -8.57 -12.89 -26.53
N PRO A 230 -7.45 -12.78 -25.80
CA PRO A 230 -7.15 -13.65 -24.66
C PRO A 230 -8.22 -13.58 -23.57
N ALA A 231 -8.57 -14.73 -22.99
CA ALA A 231 -9.50 -14.80 -21.88
C ALA A 231 -8.86 -14.33 -20.56
N ASP A 232 -9.61 -13.56 -19.77
CA ASP A 232 -9.20 -13.17 -18.42
C ASP A 232 -9.54 -14.27 -17.42
N THR A 233 -8.52 -14.76 -16.72
CA THR A 233 -8.62 -15.83 -15.71
C THR A 233 -8.73 -15.28 -14.28
N THR A 234 -8.74 -13.96 -14.11
CA THR A 234 -8.70 -13.30 -12.79
C THR A 234 -10.03 -12.72 -12.31
N GLY A 235 -11.12 -12.99 -13.03
CA GLY A 235 -12.49 -12.72 -12.56
C GLY A 235 -13.02 -11.31 -12.81
N ASN A 236 -12.20 -10.38 -13.34
CA ASN A 236 -12.61 -9.01 -13.64
C ASN A 236 -13.17 -8.82 -15.07
N GLY A 237 -13.25 -9.92 -15.83
CA GLY A 237 -13.94 -9.95 -17.13
C GLY A 237 -13.15 -9.34 -18.29
N GLY A 238 -11.84 -9.10 -18.14
CA GLY A 238 -11.01 -8.60 -19.22
C GLY A 238 -9.95 -7.57 -18.80
N GLY A 239 -9.55 -6.77 -19.78
CA GLY A 239 -8.60 -5.67 -19.62
C GLY A 239 -8.53 -4.86 -20.91
N PHE A 240 -7.51 -4.02 -21.05
CA PHE A 240 -7.34 -3.25 -22.27
C PHE A 240 -7.04 -4.18 -23.45
N VAL A 241 -7.64 -3.88 -24.61
CA VAL A 241 -7.35 -4.54 -25.88
C VAL A 241 -7.05 -3.47 -26.91
N PHE A 242 -5.81 -3.43 -27.38
CA PHE A 242 -5.38 -2.47 -28.40
C PHE A 242 -5.15 -3.19 -29.74
N ASP A 243 -5.83 -2.71 -30.78
CA ASP A 243 -5.67 -3.23 -32.15
C ASP A 243 -4.48 -2.56 -32.85
N CYS A 244 -3.42 -3.32 -33.11
CA CYS A 244 -2.22 -2.85 -33.79
C CYS A 244 -2.29 -3.01 -35.33
N ARG A 245 -3.42 -3.43 -35.91
CA ARG A 245 -3.50 -3.73 -37.36
C ARG A 245 -3.38 -2.49 -38.25
N PHE A 246 -3.66 -1.30 -37.73
CA PHE A 246 -3.53 -0.03 -38.45
C PHE A 246 -2.07 0.44 -38.61
N ILE A 247 -1.16 -0.07 -37.77
CA ILE A 247 0.28 0.25 -37.83
C ILE A 247 0.88 -0.38 -39.09
N HIS A 248 1.82 0.31 -39.74
CA HIS A 248 2.47 -0.18 -40.96
C HIS A 248 2.98 -1.61 -40.78
N ASN A 249 2.57 -2.51 -41.68
CA ASN A 249 2.79 -3.95 -41.52
C ASN A 249 4.14 -4.41 -42.09
N PRO A 250 5.12 -4.82 -41.27
CA PRO A 250 6.42 -5.33 -41.74
C PRO A 250 6.27 -6.62 -42.55
N GLY A 251 5.28 -7.46 -42.23
CA GLY A 251 5.06 -8.75 -42.89
C GLY A 251 4.65 -8.67 -44.37
N ARG A 252 4.52 -7.45 -44.94
CA ARG A 252 4.35 -7.24 -46.38
C ARG A 252 5.67 -7.35 -47.15
N TYR A 253 6.81 -7.22 -46.48
CA TYR A 253 8.13 -7.24 -47.11
C TYR A 253 8.85 -8.54 -46.79
N GLU A 254 9.41 -9.18 -47.82
CA GLU A 254 10.13 -10.46 -47.69
C GLU A 254 11.18 -10.50 -46.58
N PRO A 255 12.02 -9.45 -46.39
CA PRO A 255 13.05 -9.47 -45.35
C PRO A 255 12.52 -9.65 -43.93
N TYR A 256 11.28 -9.23 -43.65
CA TYR A 256 10.71 -9.25 -42.30
C TYR A 256 9.77 -10.43 -42.06
N LYS A 257 9.29 -11.12 -43.10
CA LYS A 257 8.21 -12.12 -42.97
C LYS A 257 8.47 -13.24 -41.96
N LYS A 258 9.72 -13.63 -41.75
CA LYS A 258 10.12 -14.71 -40.83
C LYS A 258 10.62 -14.19 -39.47
N LEU A 259 10.72 -12.88 -39.31
CA LEU A 259 11.19 -12.22 -38.10
C LEU A 259 10.01 -11.92 -37.16
N THR A 260 10.29 -11.60 -35.91
CA THR A 260 9.31 -11.25 -34.88
C THR A 260 9.43 -9.77 -34.52
N GLY A 261 8.50 -9.27 -33.72
CA GLY A 261 8.57 -7.92 -33.16
C GLY A 261 9.76 -7.67 -32.24
N ARG A 262 10.53 -8.70 -31.89
CA ARG A 262 11.74 -8.59 -31.07
C ARG A 262 13.04 -8.55 -31.87
N ASP A 263 12.97 -8.81 -33.18
CA ASP A 263 14.15 -8.78 -34.03
C ASP A 263 14.51 -7.35 -34.42
N GLU A 264 15.78 -7.00 -34.30
CA GLU A 264 16.30 -5.65 -34.56
C GLU A 264 15.87 -5.06 -35.93
N PRO A 265 15.83 -5.82 -37.05
CA PRO A 265 15.33 -5.29 -38.32
C PRO A 265 13.85 -4.89 -38.28
N VAL A 266 13.02 -5.63 -37.53
CA VAL A 266 11.58 -5.35 -37.38
C VAL A 266 11.37 -4.17 -36.42
N ILE A 267 12.12 -4.11 -35.33
CA ILE A 267 12.11 -2.98 -34.39
C ILE A 267 12.43 -1.69 -35.14
N ASN A 268 13.53 -1.67 -35.91
CA ASN A 268 13.93 -0.50 -36.68
C ASN A 268 12.89 -0.10 -37.72
N PHE A 269 12.29 -1.08 -38.42
CA PHE A 269 11.20 -0.82 -39.34
C PHE A 269 10.01 -0.17 -38.63
N LEU A 270 9.59 -0.69 -37.48
CA LEU A 270 8.44 -0.15 -36.74
C LEU A 270 8.71 1.27 -36.26
N ARG A 271 9.88 1.56 -35.67
CA ARG A 271 10.21 2.90 -35.17
C ARG A 271 10.38 3.96 -36.26
N HIS A 272 10.99 3.61 -37.40
CA HIS A 272 11.35 4.61 -38.42
C HIS A 272 10.38 4.67 -39.62
N HIS A 273 9.56 3.64 -39.81
CA HIS A 273 8.68 3.51 -40.98
C HIS A 273 7.23 3.26 -40.59
N SER A 274 6.84 3.56 -39.35
CA SER A 274 5.45 3.50 -38.90
C SER A 274 5.15 4.52 -37.80
N GLN A 275 3.88 4.60 -37.42
CA GLN A 275 3.35 5.44 -36.35
C GLN A 275 3.34 4.73 -34.97
N VAL A 276 4.20 3.73 -34.77
CA VAL A 276 4.15 2.87 -33.57
C VAL A 276 4.43 3.65 -32.29
N ASP A 277 5.35 4.62 -32.31
CA ASP A 277 5.76 5.36 -31.12
C ASP A 277 4.64 6.32 -30.66
N ASP A 278 3.95 6.98 -31.59
CA ASP A 278 2.78 7.82 -31.27
C ASP A 278 1.66 6.99 -30.63
N PHE A 279 1.37 5.82 -31.21
CA PHE A 279 0.41 4.88 -30.66
C PHE A 279 0.80 4.39 -29.26
N LEU A 280 2.07 4.03 -29.05
CA LEU A 280 2.56 3.58 -27.75
C LEU A 280 2.48 4.69 -26.70
N ASN A 281 2.79 5.94 -27.06
CA ASN A 281 2.65 7.07 -26.16
C ASN A 281 1.20 7.26 -25.67
N ASP A 282 0.21 7.10 -26.55
CA ASP A 282 -1.20 7.16 -26.18
C ASP A 282 -1.61 5.97 -25.29
N VAL A 283 -1.12 4.77 -25.62
CA VAL A 283 -1.32 3.58 -24.78
C VAL A 283 -0.72 3.77 -23.39
N TYR A 284 0.50 4.31 -23.31
CA TYR A 284 1.16 4.58 -22.03
C TYR A 284 0.33 5.52 -21.17
N ARG A 285 -0.21 6.62 -21.74
CA ARG A 285 -1.05 7.55 -20.97
C ARG A 285 -2.29 6.85 -20.38
N ILE A 286 -2.96 6.02 -21.17
CA ILE A 286 -4.17 5.31 -20.74
C ILE A 286 -3.82 4.27 -19.67
N VAL A 287 -2.81 3.44 -19.91
CA VAL A 287 -2.43 2.35 -19.01
C VAL A 287 -1.79 2.90 -17.73
N ASP A 288 -0.99 3.95 -17.80
CA ASP A 288 -0.36 4.60 -16.65
C ASP A 288 -1.41 5.13 -15.68
N SER A 289 -2.43 5.83 -16.19
CA SER A 289 -3.54 6.31 -15.37
C SER A 289 -4.26 5.16 -14.66
N ALA A 290 -4.51 4.05 -15.38
CA ALA A 290 -5.14 2.89 -14.80
C ALA A 290 -4.24 2.20 -13.76
N VAL A 291 -2.95 2.06 -14.02
CA VAL A 291 -1.99 1.46 -13.09
C VAL A 291 -1.90 2.28 -11.81
N GLU A 292 -1.84 3.61 -11.91
CA GLU A 292 -1.82 4.51 -10.75
C GLU A 292 -3.08 4.33 -9.89
N ASP A 293 -4.27 4.39 -10.49
CA ASP A 293 -5.54 4.18 -9.78
C ASP A 293 -5.66 2.78 -9.19
N TYR A 294 -5.17 1.75 -9.90
CA TYR A 294 -5.24 0.35 -9.46
C TYR A 294 -4.32 0.12 -8.27
N ILE A 295 -3.13 0.73 -8.27
CA ILE A 295 -2.21 0.71 -7.13
C ILE A 295 -2.86 1.42 -5.93
N GLU A 296 -3.44 2.60 -6.14
CA GLU A 296 -4.11 3.37 -5.08
C GLU A 296 -5.26 2.58 -4.44
N ARG A 297 -6.08 1.95 -5.28
CA ARG A 297 -7.25 1.17 -4.86
C ARG A 297 -6.94 -0.30 -4.52
N SER A 298 -5.66 -0.66 -4.44
CA SER A 298 -5.18 -1.99 -4.05
C SER A 298 -5.70 -3.15 -4.92
N PHE A 299 -5.91 -2.91 -6.21
CA PHE A 299 -6.21 -3.98 -7.18
C PHE A 299 -5.01 -4.91 -7.34
N THR A 300 -5.29 -6.19 -7.54
CA THR A 300 -4.26 -7.24 -7.62
C THR A 300 -3.93 -7.65 -9.06
N SER A 301 -4.78 -7.28 -10.03
CA SER A 301 -4.66 -7.74 -11.42
C SER A 301 -5.08 -6.67 -12.43
N LEU A 302 -4.30 -6.51 -13.49
CA LEU A 302 -4.66 -5.75 -14.70
C LEU A 302 -4.20 -6.54 -15.93
N SER A 303 -5.04 -6.62 -16.96
CA SER A 303 -4.66 -7.21 -18.25
C SER A 303 -4.56 -6.14 -19.34
N VAL A 304 -3.52 -6.25 -20.18
CA VAL A 304 -3.34 -5.42 -21.38
C VAL A 304 -2.97 -6.32 -22.56
N ASN A 305 -3.73 -6.24 -23.65
CA ASN A 305 -3.63 -7.15 -24.77
C ASN A 305 -3.40 -6.38 -26.07
N PHE A 306 -2.36 -6.74 -26.82
CA PHE A 306 -2.07 -6.18 -28.13
C PHE A 306 -2.37 -7.19 -29.23
N GLY A 307 -3.27 -6.83 -30.15
CA GLY A 307 -3.70 -7.71 -31.23
C GLY A 307 -3.18 -7.27 -32.58
N CYS A 308 -2.63 -8.20 -33.38
CA CYS A 308 -2.46 -7.98 -34.81
C CYS A 308 -3.00 -9.17 -35.63
N THR A 309 -2.87 -9.15 -36.96
CA THR A 309 -3.44 -10.21 -37.81
C THR A 309 -2.80 -11.58 -37.59
N GLY A 310 -1.52 -11.62 -37.22
CA GLY A 310 -0.73 -12.86 -37.14
C GLY A 310 0.01 -13.07 -35.82
N GLY A 311 -0.13 -12.14 -34.86
CA GLY A 311 0.52 -12.22 -33.55
C GLY A 311 2.05 -12.23 -33.56
N GLN A 312 2.71 -11.71 -34.61
CA GLN A 312 4.14 -11.92 -34.85
C GLN A 312 5.02 -10.65 -34.73
N HIS A 313 4.57 -9.52 -35.28
CA HIS A 313 5.40 -8.31 -35.41
C HIS A 313 4.91 -7.19 -34.48
N ARG A 314 3.90 -6.45 -34.95
CA ARG A 314 3.40 -5.21 -34.32
C ARG A 314 2.92 -5.42 -32.88
N SER A 315 2.13 -6.46 -32.65
CA SER A 315 1.60 -6.77 -31.31
C SER A 315 2.69 -7.24 -30.35
N VAL A 316 3.68 -7.99 -30.84
CA VAL A 316 4.81 -8.48 -30.04
C VAL A 316 5.64 -7.29 -29.57
N PHE A 317 6.04 -6.43 -30.51
CA PHE A 317 6.80 -5.21 -30.21
C PHE A 317 6.06 -4.31 -29.20
N ALA A 318 4.77 -4.05 -29.42
CA ALA A 318 4.00 -3.18 -28.52
C ALA A 318 3.87 -3.75 -27.10
N ALA A 319 3.74 -5.07 -26.98
CA ALA A 319 3.67 -5.75 -25.69
C ALA A 319 5.01 -5.67 -24.92
N ASP A 320 6.14 -5.85 -25.60
CA ASP A 320 7.47 -5.70 -24.99
C ASP A 320 7.73 -4.27 -24.52
N GLU A 321 7.39 -3.29 -25.35
CA GLU A 321 7.59 -1.87 -25.05
C GLU A 321 6.78 -1.43 -23.83
N LEU A 322 5.51 -1.82 -23.73
CA LEU A 322 4.71 -1.56 -22.51
C LEU A 322 5.27 -2.29 -21.29
N ALA A 323 5.71 -3.55 -21.44
CA ALA A 323 6.27 -4.31 -20.33
C ALA A 323 7.53 -3.63 -19.76
N LYS A 324 8.40 -3.13 -20.66
CA LYS A 324 9.59 -2.37 -20.28
C LYS A 324 9.20 -1.07 -19.58
N HIS A 325 8.31 -0.28 -20.16
CA HIS A 325 7.83 0.99 -19.60
C HIS A 325 7.28 0.82 -18.17
N LEU A 326 6.40 -0.15 -17.95
CA LEU A 326 5.79 -0.37 -16.63
C LEU A 326 6.80 -0.87 -15.59
N LYS A 327 7.75 -1.74 -15.98
CA LYS A 327 8.82 -2.20 -15.09
C LYS A 327 9.72 -1.03 -14.66
N GLU A 328 10.14 -0.20 -15.61
CA GLU A 328 11.03 0.95 -15.35
C GLU A 328 10.33 2.05 -14.54
N LYS A 329 9.07 2.36 -14.86
CA LYS A 329 8.34 3.46 -14.24
C LYS A 329 7.79 3.10 -12.85
N TYR A 330 7.21 1.92 -12.67
CA TYR A 330 6.46 1.56 -11.45
C TYR A 330 7.13 0.47 -10.61
N GLY A 331 8.01 -0.35 -11.17
CA GLY A 331 8.63 -1.48 -10.44
C GLY A 331 7.62 -2.54 -9.99
N ILE A 332 6.48 -2.65 -10.69
CA ILE A 332 5.42 -3.64 -10.42
C ILE A 332 5.72 -5.00 -11.05
N LYS A 333 5.04 -6.05 -10.58
CA LYS A 333 5.14 -7.37 -11.20
C LYS A 333 4.48 -7.34 -12.57
N VAL A 334 5.25 -7.64 -13.61
CA VAL A 334 4.76 -7.74 -15.00
C VAL A 334 4.95 -9.16 -15.50
N GLU A 335 3.86 -9.78 -15.94
CA GLU A 335 3.81 -11.09 -16.59
C GLU A 335 3.57 -10.86 -18.09
N LEU A 336 4.57 -11.14 -18.92
CA LEU A 336 4.51 -10.91 -20.37
C LEU A 336 4.40 -12.25 -21.10
N SER A 337 3.42 -12.40 -22.00
CA SER A 337 3.23 -13.58 -22.85
C SER A 337 3.02 -13.21 -24.31
N HIS A 338 3.58 -14.02 -25.21
CA HIS A 338 3.41 -13.88 -26.64
C HIS A 338 2.78 -15.15 -27.23
N ILE A 339 1.45 -15.15 -27.31
CA ILE A 339 0.64 -16.36 -27.53
C ILE A 339 1.05 -17.11 -28.80
N GLU A 340 1.21 -16.42 -29.93
CA GLU A 340 1.60 -17.11 -31.18
C GLU A 340 3.07 -17.54 -31.20
N GLN A 341 3.94 -16.76 -30.57
CA GLN A 341 5.38 -17.04 -30.51
C GLN A 341 5.63 -18.28 -29.64
N GLU A 342 5.04 -18.33 -28.44
CA GLU A 342 5.14 -19.48 -27.53
C GLU A 342 4.55 -20.75 -28.18
N ARG A 343 3.37 -20.64 -28.79
CA ARG A 343 2.72 -21.77 -29.49
C ARG A 343 3.56 -22.33 -30.64
N LYS A 344 4.28 -21.46 -31.37
CA LYS A 344 5.14 -21.85 -32.49
C LYS A 344 6.58 -22.18 -32.07
N GLY A 345 6.93 -21.98 -30.80
CA GLY A 345 8.29 -22.16 -30.30
C GLY A 345 9.31 -21.23 -30.95
N TRP A 346 8.92 -20.01 -31.33
CA TRP A 346 9.88 -19.05 -31.88
C TRP A 346 10.85 -18.60 -30.79
N GLN A 347 12.14 -18.81 -31.04
CA GLN A 347 13.23 -18.31 -30.21
C GLN A 347 13.79 -17.03 -30.84
N ASN A 348 14.07 -16.05 -29.99
CA ASN A 348 14.70 -14.78 -30.38
C ASN A 348 16.14 -14.77 -29.88
#